data_AF-A0A2E9I389-F1
#
_entry.id   AF-A0A2E9I389-F1
#
_cell.length_a   1.000
_cell.length_b   1.000
_cell.length_c   1.000
_cell.angle_alpha   90.00
_cell.angle_beta   90.00
_cell.angle_gamma   90.00
#
_symmetry.space_group_name_H-M   'P 1'
#
loop_
_entity.id
_entity.type
_entity.pdbx_description
1 polymer ?
#
loop_
_entity_poly.entity_id
_entity_poly.type
_entity_poly.pdbx_seq_one_letter_code
_entity_poly.pdbx_strand_id
1 'polypeptide(L)'
;MPNAAKLLAALGLAALGWIISEMIRPLVPFSVDFGYFNYVNAGLGALVGWLFLGRRAGDGLTSAINNGITSAVAMVVLGVLVQGTNEMVRLSFARRYDTPLEAIAAIFEKSIDYAMILGDVQLILTLLGGAIAVALVVEMAGRRWR
;
A
#
# COMPACT_ATOMS: atom_id res chain seq x y z
N MET A 1 5.71 7.89 -24.36
CA MET A 1 4.77 7.41 -23.33
C MET A 1 5.04 8.23 -22.07
N PRO A 2 4.07 8.91 -21.43
CA PRO A 2 4.40 9.94 -20.44
C PRO A 2 4.99 9.31 -19.15
N ASN A 3 6.30 9.04 -19.18
CA ASN A 3 7.09 8.48 -18.08
C ASN A 3 6.95 9.33 -16.81
N ALA A 4 6.69 10.63 -16.98
CA ALA A 4 6.56 11.55 -15.89
C ALA A 4 5.23 11.37 -15.11
N ALA A 5 4.13 10.95 -15.76
CA ALA A 5 2.89 10.59 -15.04
C ALA A 5 3.09 9.32 -14.20
N LYS A 6 3.84 8.34 -14.71
CA LYS A 6 4.20 7.12 -13.95
C LYS A 6 5.12 7.42 -12.77
N LEU A 7 6.11 8.30 -12.96
CA LEU A 7 6.97 8.76 -11.88
C LEU A 7 6.19 9.48 -10.78
N LEU A 8 5.30 10.41 -11.16
CA LEU A 8 4.46 11.12 -10.19
C LEU A 8 3.52 10.15 -9.44
N ALA A 9 2.96 9.17 -10.13
CA ALA A 9 2.11 8.16 -9.51
C ALA A 9 2.89 7.29 -8.51
N ALA A 10 4.08 6.84 -8.90
CA ALA A 10 4.95 6.05 -8.04
C ALA A 10 5.40 6.86 -6.82
N LEU A 11 5.89 8.08 -7.00
CA LEU A 11 6.35 8.93 -5.90
C LEU A 11 5.21 9.33 -4.97
N GLY A 12 4.05 9.69 -5.51
CA GLY A 12 2.87 10.08 -4.73
C GLY A 12 2.34 8.93 -3.87
N LEU A 13 2.20 7.73 -4.45
CA LEU A 13 1.76 6.57 -3.69
C LEU A 13 2.84 6.00 -2.76
N ALA A 14 4.13 6.17 -3.07
CA ALA A 14 5.21 5.85 -2.14
C ALA A 14 5.18 6.75 -0.89
N ALA A 15 5.01 8.07 -1.08
CA ALA A 15 4.85 9.01 0.01
C ALA A 15 3.60 8.69 0.84
N LEU A 16 2.49 8.37 0.18
CA LEU A 16 1.26 7.96 0.86
C LEU A 16 1.44 6.66 1.66
N GLY A 17 2.13 5.66 1.09
CA GLY A 17 2.47 4.43 1.78
C GLY A 17 3.32 4.68 3.03
N TRP A 18 4.26 5.62 2.97
CA TRP A 18 5.06 6.03 4.13
C TRP A 18 4.19 6.69 5.23
N ILE A 19 3.34 7.64 4.85
CA ILE A 19 2.45 8.37 5.79
C ILE A 19 1.50 7.39 6.48
N ILE A 20 0.85 6.51 5.71
CA ILE A 20 -0.04 5.50 6.26
C ILE A 20 0.71 4.55 7.19
N SER A 21 1.96 4.20 6.84
CA SER A 21 2.79 3.38 7.74
C SER A 21 3.08 4.06 9.07
N GLU A 22 3.34 5.37 9.05
CA GLU A 22 3.49 6.17 10.27
C GLU A 22 2.23 6.21 11.12
N MET A 23 1.06 6.27 10.49
CA MET A 23 -0.22 6.23 11.20
C MET A 23 -0.52 4.85 11.79
N ILE A 24 -0.05 3.76 11.17
CA ILE A 24 -0.24 2.40 11.67
C ILE A 24 0.62 2.14 12.91
N ARG A 25 1.85 2.65 12.96
CA ARG A 25 2.79 2.40 14.07
C ARG A 25 2.21 2.64 15.48
N PRO A 26 1.55 3.77 15.78
CA PRO A 26 0.96 4.01 17.10
C PRO A 26 -0.28 3.14 17.38
N LEU A 27 -0.90 2.53 16.37
CA LEU A 27 -2.09 1.69 16.51
C LEU A 27 -1.76 0.25 16.91
N VAL A 28 -0.49 -0.17 16.82
CA VAL A 28 -0.07 -1.54 17.18
C VAL A 28 0.27 -1.60 18.68
N PRO A 29 -0.48 -2.35 19.51
CA PRO A 29 -0.34 -2.31 20.98
C PRO A 29 0.90 -2.97 21.58
N PHE A 30 1.92 -3.31 20.79
CA PHE A 30 3.09 -4.06 21.27
C PHE A 30 4.39 -3.46 20.76
N SER A 31 5.48 -3.69 21.50
CA SER A 31 6.87 -3.40 21.12
C SER A 31 7.30 -4.24 19.91
N VAL A 32 6.67 -3.99 18.76
CA VAL A 32 7.04 -4.51 17.46
C VAL A 32 8.16 -3.61 16.94
N ASP A 33 9.31 -4.22 16.70
CA ASP A 33 10.41 -3.52 16.06
C ASP A 33 10.09 -3.33 14.58
N PHE A 34 9.58 -2.15 14.24
CA PHE A 34 9.06 -1.87 12.90
C PHE A 34 10.14 -1.87 11.81
N GLY A 35 11.43 -1.79 12.15
CA GLY A 35 12.56 -1.91 11.22
C GLY A 35 12.30 -1.34 9.81
N TYR A 36 12.12 -2.23 8.84
CA TYR A 36 11.94 -1.91 7.42
C TYR A 36 10.48 -1.67 6.96
N PHE A 37 9.50 -1.68 7.87
CA PHE A 37 8.06 -1.60 7.58
C PHE A 37 7.70 -0.44 6.64
N ASN A 38 8.18 0.76 6.96
CA ASN A 38 7.92 1.96 6.16
C ASN A 38 8.54 1.89 4.76
N TYR A 39 9.76 1.37 4.66
CA TYR A 39 10.46 1.26 3.37
C TYR A 39 9.76 0.24 2.46
N VAL A 40 9.29 -0.87 3.02
CA VAL A 40 8.54 -1.89 2.28
C VAL A 40 7.22 -1.31 1.78
N ASN A 41 6.45 -0.62 2.63
CA ASN A 41 5.18 -0.03 2.23
C ASN A 41 5.35 1.14 1.24
N ALA A 42 6.40 1.94 1.37
CA ALA A 42 6.73 2.97 0.38
C ALA A 42 7.13 2.35 -0.97
N GLY A 43 7.91 1.28 -0.96
CA GLY A 43 8.25 0.52 -2.17
C GLY A 43 7.03 -0.10 -2.84
N LEU A 44 6.11 -0.68 -2.05
CA LEU A 44 4.82 -1.17 -2.54
C LEU A 44 3.96 -0.05 -3.13
N GLY A 45 3.88 1.10 -2.45
CA GLY A 45 3.20 2.29 -2.96
C GLY A 45 3.77 2.74 -4.31
N ALA A 46 5.10 2.74 -4.45
CA ALA A 46 5.76 3.05 -5.72
C ALA A 46 5.39 2.07 -6.83
N LEU A 47 5.43 0.77 -6.54
CA LEU A 47 5.08 -0.28 -7.50
C LEU A 47 3.62 -0.21 -7.92
N VAL A 48 2.70 -0.04 -6.97
CA VAL A 48 1.27 0.11 -7.25
C VAL A 48 1.01 1.35 -8.07
N GLY A 49 1.61 2.48 -7.72
CA GLY A 49 1.47 3.72 -8.47
C GLY A 49 2.02 3.63 -9.89
N TRP A 50 3.14 2.95 -10.08
CA TRP A 50 3.71 2.75 -11.40
C TRP A 50 2.85 1.83 -12.29
N LEU A 51 2.40 0.70 -11.74
CA LEU A 51 1.73 -0.37 -12.49
C LEU A 51 0.24 -0.12 -12.71
N PHE A 52 -0.46 0.43 -11.73
CA PHE A 52 -1.92 0.59 -11.78
C PHE A 52 -2.33 2.02 -12.13
N LEU A 53 -1.80 3.01 -11.40
CA LEU A 53 -2.24 4.41 -11.54
C LEU A 53 -1.62 5.09 -12.76
N GLY A 54 -0.29 5.03 -12.90
CA GLY A 54 0.45 5.74 -13.96
C GLY A 54 0.21 5.23 -15.38
N ARG A 55 -0.29 4.00 -15.55
CA ARG A 55 -0.65 3.44 -16.88
C ARG A 55 -1.97 3.99 -17.42
N ARG A 56 -2.84 4.51 -16.55
CA ARG A 56 -4.21 4.95 -16.86
C ARG A 56 -4.39 6.46 -16.77
N ALA A 57 -3.29 7.21 -16.87
CA ALA A 57 -3.30 8.67 -16.80
C ALA A 57 -3.81 9.27 -18.13
N GLY A 58 -4.74 10.23 -18.04
CA GLY A 58 -5.30 10.99 -19.15
C GLY A 58 -6.73 10.58 -19.56
N ASP A 59 -7.35 9.64 -18.86
CA ASP A 59 -8.68 9.12 -19.19
C ASP A 59 -9.83 9.94 -18.58
N GLY A 60 -9.53 11.09 -17.97
CA GLY A 60 -10.50 12.04 -17.42
C GLY A 60 -10.65 11.98 -15.91
N LEU A 61 -11.41 12.95 -15.37
CA LEU A 61 -11.54 13.18 -13.93
C LEU A 61 -12.19 12.00 -13.19
N THR A 62 -13.29 11.47 -13.72
CA THR A 62 -14.00 10.32 -13.13
C THR A 62 -13.12 9.07 -13.13
N SER A 63 -12.37 8.85 -14.21
CA SER A 63 -11.41 7.74 -14.31
C SER A 63 -10.30 7.87 -13.27
N ALA A 64 -9.77 9.08 -13.06
CA ALA A 64 -8.75 9.35 -12.06
C ALA A 64 -9.21 9.01 -10.63
N ILE A 65 -10.42 9.43 -10.23
CA ILE A 65 -10.97 9.11 -8.90
C ILE A 65 -11.11 7.60 -8.71
N ASN A 66 -11.71 6.90 -9.69
CA ASN A 66 -11.88 5.46 -9.63
C ASN A 66 -10.54 4.71 -9.58
N ASN A 67 -9.57 5.15 -10.37
CA ASN A 67 -8.22 4.58 -10.37
C ASN A 67 -7.49 4.87 -9.05
N GLY A 68 -7.67 6.04 -8.44
CA GLY A 68 -7.13 6.37 -7.12
C GLY A 68 -7.66 5.43 -6.03
N ILE A 69 -8.97 5.24 -5.97
CA ILE A 69 -9.62 4.31 -5.03
C ILE A 69 -9.13 2.88 -5.26
N THR A 70 -9.09 2.43 -6.53
CA THR A 70 -8.58 1.09 -6.86
C THR A 70 -7.13 0.91 -6.42
N SER A 71 -6.30 1.94 -6.59
CA SER A 71 -4.89 1.92 -6.19
C SER A 71 -4.75 1.87 -4.67
N ALA A 72 -5.59 2.60 -3.92
CA ALA A 72 -5.64 2.55 -2.46
C ALA A 72 -5.98 1.13 -1.97
N VAL A 73 -7.02 0.52 -2.54
CA VAL A 73 -7.42 -0.86 -2.19
C VAL A 73 -6.32 -1.85 -2.53
N ALA A 74 -5.72 -1.75 -3.72
CA ALA A 74 -4.59 -2.60 -4.10
C ALA A 74 -3.40 -2.46 -3.15
N MET A 75 -3.09 -1.23 -2.72
CA MET A 75 -2.00 -0.98 -1.78
C MET A 75 -2.26 -1.58 -0.39
N VAL A 76 -3.51 -1.51 0.10
CA VAL A 76 -3.90 -2.16 1.35
C VAL A 76 -3.80 -3.68 1.25
N VAL A 77 -4.38 -4.27 0.21
CA VAL A 77 -4.36 -5.72 0.01
C VAL A 77 -2.93 -6.24 -0.10
N LEU A 78 -2.10 -5.61 -0.93
CA LEU A 78 -0.70 -6.00 -1.09
C LEU A 78 0.12 -5.72 0.17
N GLY A 79 -0.13 -4.60 0.86
CA GLY A 79 0.55 -4.25 2.10
C GLY A 79 0.30 -5.31 3.19
N VAL A 80 -0.96 -5.65 3.43
CA VAL A 80 -1.34 -6.68 4.42
C VAL A 80 -0.72 -8.04 4.08
N LEU A 81 -0.80 -8.47 2.82
CA LEU A 81 -0.22 -9.75 2.38
C LEU A 81 1.30 -9.79 2.52
N VAL A 82 1.99 -8.71 2.17
CA VAL A 82 3.45 -8.62 2.32
C VAL A 82 3.85 -8.63 3.79
N GLN A 83 3.11 -7.96 4.66
CA GLN A 83 3.39 -7.99 6.10
C GLN A 83 3.11 -9.36 6.72
N GLY A 84 2.00 -10.02 6.35
CA GLY A 84 1.72 -11.40 6.77
C GLY A 84 2.82 -12.37 6.32
N THR A 85 3.33 -12.20 5.09
CA THR A 85 4.44 -13.01 4.56
C THR A 85 5.74 -12.73 5.31
N ASN A 86 6.07 -11.46 5.58
CA ASN A 86 7.28 -11.08 6.31
C ASN A 86 7.28 -11.64 7.74
N GLU A 87 6.14 -11.59 8.42
CA GLU A 87 5.99 -12.15 9.77
C GLU A 87 6.09 -13.67 9.77
N MET A 88 5.47 -14.35 8.79
CA MET A 88 5.61 -15.80 8.61
C MET A 88 7.08 -16.20 8.35
N VAL A 89 7.80 -15.45 7.51
CA VAL A 89 9.22 -15.72 7.24
C VAL A 89 10.04 -15.57 8.52
N ARG A 90 9.79 -14.51 9.31
CA ARG A 90 10.44 -14.30 10.62
C ARG A 90 10.19 -15.45 11.59
N LEU A 91 8.93 -15.90 11.69
CA LEU A 91 8.53 -17.02 12.55
C LEU A 91 9.08 -18.37 12.07
N SER A 92 9.21 -18.56 10.76
CA SER A 92 9.82 -19.76 10.15
C SER A 92 11.29 -19.89 10.51
N PHE A 93 12.06 -18.80 10.44
CA PHE A 93 13.47 -18.80 10.87
C PHE A 93 13.64 -19.08 12.36
N ALA A 94 12.62 -18.79 13.18
CA ALA A 94 12.58 -19.16 14.60
C ALA A 94 12.22 -20.64 14.85
N ARG A 95 12.08 -21.46 13.79
CA ARG A 95 11.61 -22.87 13.84
C ARG A 95 10.27 -23.03 14.57
N ARG A 96 9.37 -22.06 14.44
CA ARG A 96 8.05 -22.09 15.10
C ARG A 96 6.94 -22.76 14.30
N TYR A 97 7.20 -23.16 13.06
CA TYR A 97 6.23 -23.90 12.25
C TYR A 97 6.72 -25.33 12.04
N ASP A 98 5.85 -26.28 12.35
CA ASP A 98 6.14 -27.71 12.22
C ASP A 98 5.80 -28.22 10.82
N THR A 99 4.91 -27.52 10.09
CA THR A 99 4.49 -27.92 8.73
C THR A 99 4.36 -26.73 7.76
N PRO A 100 4.57 -26.93 6.43
CA PRO A 100 4.39 -25.89 5.43
C PRO A 100 2.96 -25.33 5.34
N LEU A 101 1.94 -26.16 5.61
CA LEU A 101 0.53 -25.76 5.57
C LEU A 101 0.20 -24.76 6.69
N GLU A 102 0.68 -25.03 7.91
CA GLU A 102 0.53 -24.14 9.06
C GLU A 102 1.19 -22.78 8.81
N ALA A 103 2.35 -22.81 8.16
CA ALA A 103 3.08 -21.63 7.75
C ALA A 103 2.27 -20.76 6.75
N ILE A 104 1.63 -21.37 5.75
CA ILE A 104 0.75 -20.66 4.79
C ILE A 104 -0.50 -20.11 5.50
N ALA A 105 -1.14 -20.90 6.37
CA ALA A 105 -2.31 -20.47 7.13
C ALA A 105 -2.00 -19.25 8.01
N ALA A 106 -0.82 -19.23 8.63
CA ALA A 106 -0.38 -18.11 9.48
C ALA A 106 -0.23 -16.79 8.71
N ILE A 107 0.08 -16.81 7.40
CA ILE A 107 0.09 -15.59 6.57
C ILE A 107 -1.30 -14.96 6.55
N PHE A 108 -2.34 -15.76 6.31
CA PHE A 108 -3.72 -15.27 6.23
C PHE A 108 -4.26 -14.84 7.60
N GLU A 109 -3.94 -15.57 8.65
CA GLU A 109 -4.31 -15.21 10.02
C GLU A 109 -3.71 -13.85 10.41
N LYS A 110 -2.38 -13.68 10.23
CA LYS A 110 -1.70 -12.41 10.49
C LYS A 110 -2.20 -11.28 9.58
N SER A 111 -2.53 -11.60 8.35
CA SER A 111 -3.13 -10.65 7.42
C SER A 111 -4.48 -10.12 7.94
N ILE A 112 -5.32 -10.98 8.50
CA ILE A 112 -6.60 -10.56 9.09
C ILE A 112 -6.37 -9.70 10.33
N ASP A 113 -5.45 -10.09 11.21
CA ASP A 113 -5.06 -9.29 12.39
C ASP A 113 -4.66 -7.86 11.97
N TYR A 114 -3.78 -7.74 10.96
CA TYR A 114 -3.34 -6.44 10.46
C TYR A 114 -4.46 -5.66 9.74
N ALA A 115 -5.34 -6.36 9.01
CA ALA A 115 -6.48 -5.71 8.36
C ALA A 115 -7.45 -5.09 9.38
N MET A 116 -7.62 -5.69 10.56
CA MET A 116 -8.44 -5.09 11.62
C MET A 116 -7.85 -3.78 12.16
N ILE A 117 -6.52 -3.64 12.18
CA ILE A 117 -5.83 -2.40 12.59
C ILE A 117 -6.10 -1.26 11.58
N LEU A 118 -6.34 -1.60 10.31
CA LEU A 118 -6.71 -0.63 9.27
C LEU A 118 -8.15 -0.11 9.40
N GLY A 119 -8.93 -0.58 10.38
CA GLY A 119 -10.28 -0.11 10.65
C GLY A 119 -10.37 1.30 11.24
N ASP A 120 -9.23 1.93 11.54
CA ASP A 120 -9.18 3.31 12.02
C ASP A 120 -9.72 4.29 10.96
N VAL A 121 -10.71 5.10 11.35
CA VAL A 121 -11.40 6.03 10.45
C VAL A 121 -10.44 7.07 9.88
N GLN A 122 -9.51 7.58 10.69
CA GLN A 122 -8.54 8.58 10.26
C GLN A 122 -7.57 8.00 9.22
N LEU A 123 -7.14 6.75 9.41
CA LEU A 123 -6.32 6.01 8.45
C LEU A 123 -7.05 5.82 7.13
N ILE A 124 -8.31 5.36 7.14
CA ILE A 124 -9.11 5.15 5.93
C ILE A 124 -9.30 6.47 5.16
N LEU A 125 -9.63 7.55 5.86
CA LEU A 125 -9.81 8.87 5.24
C LEU A 125 -8.51 9.39 4.62
N THR A 126 -7.38 9.20 5.30
CA THR A 126 -6.07 9.62 4.79
C THR A 126 -5.67 8.80 3.57
N LEU A 127 -5.92 7.49 3.60
CA LEU A 127 -5.62 6.57 2.51
C LEU A 127 -6.44 6.93 1.26
N LEU A 128 -7.76 7.02 1.39
CA LEU A 128 -8.65 7.30 0.27
C LEU A 128 -8.47 8.74 -0.24
N GLY A 129 -8.47 9.71 0.66
CA GLY A 129 -8.29 11.12 0.31
C GLY A 129 -6.94 11.39 -0.36
N GLY A 130 -5.87 10.83 0.20
CA GLY A 130 -4.54 10.97 -0.37
C GLY A 130 -4.38 10.23 -1.70
N ALA A 131 -4.93 9.02 -1.85
CA ALA A 131 -4.82 8.27 -3.11
C ALA A 131 -5.59 8.96 -4.24
N ILE A 132 -6.76 9.53 -3.93
CA ILE A 132 -7.53 10.36 -4.88
C ILE A 132 -6.73 11.62 -5.22
N ALA A 133 -6.16 12.32 -4.23
CA ALA A 133 -5.36 13.52 -4.48
C ALA A 133 -4.15 13.22 -5.41
N VAL A 134 -3.42 12.13 -5.15
CA VAL A 134 -2.32 11.69 -6.02
C VAL A 134 -2.83 11.37 -7.43
N ALA A 135 -3.96 10.65 -7.55
CA ALA A 135 -4.54 10.32 -8.84
C ALA A 135 -4.95 11.56 -9.64
N LEU A 136 -5.49 12.60 -8.99
CA LEU A 136 -5.84 13.86 -9.63
C LEU A 136 -4.61 14.60 -10.15
N VAL A 137 -3.53 14.65 -9.37
CA VAL A 137 -2.26 15.27 -9.79
C VAL A 137 -1.66 14.53 -10.98
N VAL A 138 -1.66 13.19 -10.94
CA VAL A 138 -1.19 12.33 -12.03
C VAL A 138 -2.01 12.55 -13.30
N GLU A 139 -3.34 12.66 -13.18
CA GLU A 139 -4.25 12.93 -14.29
C GLU A 139 -4.00 14.30 -14.92
N MET A 140 -3.75 15.34 -14.12
CA MET A 140 -3.39 16.67 -14.62
C MET A 140 -2.06 16.65 -15.38
N ALA A 141 -1.06 15.95 -14.86
CA ALA A 141 0.23 15.80 -15.52
C ALA A 141 0.11 14.99 -16.83
N GLY A 142 -0.69 13.90 -16.82
CA GLY A 142 -0.97 13.09 -18.01
C GLY A 142 -1.72 13.86 -19.10
N ARG A 143 -2.62 14.78 -18.73
CA ARG A 143 -3.31 15.65 -19.70
C ARG A 143 -2.40 16.74 -20.28
N ARG A 144 -1.48 17.29 -19.50
CA ARG A 144 -0.59 18.39 -19.92
C ARG A 144 0.59 17.92 -20.79
N TRP A 145 1.03 16.67 -20.63
CA TRP A 145 2.17 16.08 -21.33
C TRP A 145 1.76 14.95 -22.30
N ARG A 146 0.54 15.05 -22.84
CA ARG A 146 0.08 14.20 -23.94
C ARG A 146 0.72 14.59 -25.26
#